data_AF-J6YA77-F1
#
_entry.id   AF-J6YA77-F1
#
_cell.length_a   1.000
_cell.length_b   1.000
_cell.length_c   1.000
_cell.angle_alpha   90.00
_cell.angle_beta   90.00
_cell.angle_gamma   90.00
#
_symmetry.space_group_name_H-M   'P 1'
#
loop_
_entity.id
_entity.type
_entity.pdbx_description
1 polymer ?
#
loop_
_entity_poly.entity_id
_entity_poly.type
_entity_poly.pdbx_seq_one_letter_code
_entity_poly.pdbx_strand_id
1 'polypeptide(L)'
;MQITIPDNLVVSELTTQITNAVLNSLEERLHLMNKSVELPPYPNKSEVKKVLGIGDDKLTHWINLGLKTQQWSKLDIRIERSELQRFLKENFEF
;
A
#
# COMPACT_ATOMS: atom_id res chain seq x y z
N MET A 1 -35.65 15.73 24.73
CA MET A 1 -34.82 14.68 25.36
C MET A 1 -33.37 15.09 25.18
N GLN A 2 -32.63 15.33 26.26
CA GLN A 2 -31.18 15.52 26.21
C GLN A 2 -30.54 14.15 26.47
N ILE A 3 -29.79 13.64 25.49
CA ILE A 3 -29.03 12.40 25.62
C ILE A 3 -27.63 12.80 26.04
N THR A 4 -27.29 12.56 27.29
CA THR A 4 -25.93 12.79 27.80
C THR A 4 -25.14 11.50 27.62
N ILE A 5 -24.28 11.44 26.60
CA ILE A 5 -23.38 10.31 26.41
C ILE A 5 -22.20 10.49 27.37
N PRO A 6 -21.85 9.47 28.19
CA PRO A 6 -20.70 9.57 29.08
C PRO A 6 -19.40 9.66 28.28
N ASP A 7 -18.55 10.63 28.60
CA ASP A 7 -17.27 10.86 27.90
C ASP A 7 -16.37 9.61 27.89
N ASN A 8 -16.43 8.78 28.92
CA ASN A 8 -15.67 7.52 29.01
C ASN A 8 -16.04 6.51 27.90
N LEU A 9 -17.32 6.43 27.54
CA LEU A 9 -17.81 5.55 26.47
C LEU A 9 -17.30 6.03 25.11
N VAL A 10 -17.38 7.35 24.87
CA VAL A 10 -16.87 8.00 23.65
C VAL A 10 -15.36 7.80 23.50
N VAL A 11 -14.59 7.95 24.58
CA VAL A 11 -13.13 7.74 24.56
C VAL A 11 -12.77 6.29 24.23
N SER A 12 -13.48 5.30 24.79
CA SER A 12 -13.20 3.88 24.50
C SER A 12 -13.49 3.49 23.04
N GLU A 13 -14.60 3.99 22.46
CA GLU A 13 -14.97 3.73 21.07
C GLU A 13 -14.02 4.44 20.12
N LEU A 14 -13.67 5.70 20.38
CA LEU A 14 -12.70 6.45 19.59
C LEU A 14 -11.31 5.80 19.64
N THR A 15 -10.87 5.38 20.83
CA THR A 15 -9.58 4.69 21.00
C THR A 15 -9.55 3.40 20.18
N THR A 16 -10.65 2.63 20.20
CA THR A 16 -10.80 1.38 19.43
C THR A 16 -10.82 1.63 17.92
N GLN A 17 -11.51 2.68 17.47
CA GLN A 17 -11.56 3.03 16.05
C GLN A 17 -10.18 3.48 15.53
N ILE A 18 -9.46 4.28 16.31
CA ILE A 18 -8.12 4.73 15.95
C ILE A 18 -7.15 3.56 15.94
N THR A 19 -7.16 2.69 16.97
CA THR A 19 -6.29 1.50 16.98
C THR A 19 -6.59 0.58 15.81
N ASN A 20 -7.86 0.32 15.49
CA ASN A 20 -8.23 -0.48 14.33
C ASN A 20 -7.78 0.16 13.01
N ALA A 21 -7.93 1.48 12.85
CA ALA A 21 -7.47 2.18 11.65
C ALA A 21 -5.94 2.06 11.47
N VAL A 22 -5.18 2.23 12.56
CA VAL A 22 -3.73 2.06 12.54
C VAL A 22 -3.35 0.62 12.23
N LEU A 23 -3.96 -0.36 12.91
CA LEU A 23 -3.70 -1.79 12.69
C LEU A 23 -3.97 -2.21 11.24
N ASN A 24 -5.13 -1.83 10.69
CA ASN A 24 -5.47 -2.11 9.29
C ASN A 24 -4.43 -1.50 8.34
N SER A 25 -3.98 -0.26 8.61
CA SER A 25 -2.95 0.38 7.78
C SER A 25 -1.61 -0.34 7.83
N LEU A 26 -1.25 -0.92 8.99
CA LEU A 26 -0.02 -1.70 9.17
C LEU A 26 -0.14 -3.06 8.48
N GLU A 27 -1.28 -3.73 8.60
CA GLU A 27 -1.54 -5.00 7.93
C GLU A 27 -1.46 -4.87 6.40
N GLU A 28 -2.05 -3.84 5.82
CA GLU A 28 -1.93 -3.57 4.37
C GLU A 28 -0.47 -3.36 3.95
N ARG A 29 0.32 -2.62 4.74
CA ARG A 29 1.75 -2.40 4.46
C ARG A 29 2.54 -3.69 4.50
N LEU A 30 2.37 -4.49 5.56
CA LEU A 30 3.03 -5.79 5.72
C LEU A 30 2.65 -6.74 4.59
N HIS A 31 1.37 -6.74 4.19
CA HIS A 31 0.88 -7.55 3.08
C HIS A 31 1.56 -7.19 1.76
N LEU A 32 1.67 -5.89 1.43
CA LEU A 32 2.35 -5.42 0.22
C LEU A 32 3.85 -5.74 0.24
N MET A 33 4.51 -5.54 1.38
CA MET A 33 5.93 -5.88 1.53
C MET A 33 6.19 -7.37 1.35
N ASN A 34 5.41 -8.23 1.99
CA ASN A 34 5.57 -9.68 1.88
C ASN A 34 5.33 -10.17 0.45
N LYS A 35 4.25 -9.71 -0.20
CA LYS A 35 3.95 -10.08 -1.59
C LYS A 35 4.96 -9.56 -2.59
N SER A 36 5.61 -8.44 -2.31
CA SER A 36 6.66 -7.92 -3.19
C SER A 36 7.83 -8.89 -3.38
N VAL A 37 8.06 -9.79 -2.42
CA VAL A 37 9.11 -10.83 -2.48
C VAL A 37 8.80 -11.89 -3.54
N GLU A 38 7.51 -12.17 -3.76
CA GLU A 38 7.03 -13.16 -4.73
C GLU A 38 7.13 -12.66 -6.19
N LEU A 39 7.39 -11.36 -6.38
CA LEU A 39 7.58 -10.81 -7.72
C LEU A 39 8.89 -11.30 -8.35
N PRO A 40 8.93 -11.48 -9.69
CA PRO A 40 10.18 -11.70 -10.42
C PRO A 40 11.11 -10.47 -10.29
N PRO A 41 12.36 -10.53 -10.79
CA PRO A 41 13.27 -9.38 -10.72
C PRO A 41 12.78 -8.14 -11.48
N TYR A 42 12.10 -8.35 -12.61
CA TYR A 42 11.56 -7.29 -13.48
C TYR A 42 10.11 -7.61 -13.92
N PRO A 43 9.14 -7.56 -13.00
CA PRO A 43 7.74 -7.74 -13.31
C PRO A 43 7.21 -6.66 -14.24
N ASN A 44 6.27 -7.03 -15.10
CA ASN A 44 5.46 -6.06 -15.82
C ASN A 44 4.34 -5.48 -14.94
N LYS A 45 3.69 -4.41 -15.40
CA LYS A 45 2.57 -3.78 -14.67
C LYS A 45 1.45 -4.75 -14.28
N SER A 46 1.12 -5.71 -15.15
CA SER A 46 0.05 -6.68 -14.88
C SER A 46 0.43 -7.66 -13.78
N GLU A 47 1.69 -8.11 -13.73
CA GLU A 47 2.21 -8.98 -12.69
C GLU A 47 2.26 -8.26 -11.34
N VAL A 48 2.74 -7.01 -11.31
CA VAL A 48 2.75 -6.19 -10.09
C VAL A 48 1.33 -6.05 -9.53
N LYS A 49 0.36 -5.72 -10.38
CA LYS A 49 -1.06 -5.61 -9.97
C LYS A 49 -1.59 -6.93 -9.41
N LYS A 50 -1.31 -8.04 -10.10
CA LYS A 50 -1.81 -9.36 -9.71
C LYS A 50 -1.23 -9.84 -8.38
N VAL A 51 0.09 -9.74 -8.21
CA VAL A 51 0.77 -10.24 -7.00
C VAL A 51 0.44 -9.35 -5.80
N LEU A 52 0.52 -8.03 -5.96
CA LEU A 52 0.20 -7.10 -4.87
C LEU A 52 -1.30 -6.98 -4.60
N GLY A 53 -2.16 -7.45 -5.51
CA GLY A 53 -3.62 -7.33 -5.40
C GLY A 53 -4.09 -5.89 -5.49
N ILE A 54 -3.41 -5.06 -6.29
CA ILE A 54 -3.70 -3.62 -6.41
C ILE A 54 -4.34 -3.28 -7.77
N GLY A 55 -5.12 -2.20 -7.77
CA GLY A 55 -5.68 -1.62 -8.99
C GLY A 55 -4.66 -0.86 -9.84
N ASP A 56 -5.07 -0.54 -11.06
CA ASP A 56 -4.26 0.23 -12.02
C ASP A 56 -4.08 1.69 -11.62
N ASP A 57 -5.09 2.25 -10.95
CA ASP A 57 -5.10 3.55 -10.31
C ASP A 57 -3.99 3.67 -9.26
N LYS A 58 -3.88 2.69 -8.36
CA LYS A 58 -2.87 2.66 -7.29
C LYS A 58 -1.46 2.54 -7.86
N LEU A 59 -1.27 1.66 -8.85
CA LEU A 59 0.03 1.53 -9.51
C LEU A 59 0.41 2.80 -10.28
N THR A 60 -0.54 3.40 -11.00
CA THR A 60 -0.31 4.66 -11.73
C THR A 60 0.02 5.80 -10.76
N HIS A 61 -0.67 5.86 -9.63
CA HIS A 61 -0.37 6.82 -8.58
C HIS A 61 1.07 6.65 -8.05
N TRP A 62 1.52 5.42 -7.80
CA TRP A 62 2.90 5.16 -7.37
C TRP A 62 3.94 5.58 -8.42
N ILE A 63 3.66 5.33 -9.70
CA ILE A 63 4.51 5.80 -10.80
C ILE A 63 4.60 7.33 -10.81
N ASN A 64 3.47 8.02 -10.61
CA ASN A 64 3.44 9.48 -10.53
C ASN A 64 4.14 10.03 -9.27
N LEU A 65 4.15 9.28 -8.17
CA LEU A 65 4.91 9.60 -6.95
C LEU A 65 6.42 9.40 -7.11
N GLY A 66 6.88 8.73 -8.18
CA GLY A 66 8.29 8.55 -8.46
C GLY A 66 8.78 7.09 -8.44
N LEU A 67 7.88 6.10 -8.41
CA LEU A 67 8.26 4.71 -8.64
C LEU A 67 8.91 4.59 -10.03
N LYS A 68 10.21 4.28 -10.09
CA LYS A 68 10.91 4.17 -11.36
C LYS A 68 10.40 2.97 -12.14
N THR A 69 10.20 3.20 -13.43
CA THR A 69 9.81 2.17 -14.38
C THR A 69 10.79 2.14 -15.52
N GLN A 70 11.00 0.96 -16.09
CA GLN A 70 11.85 0.74 -17.25
C GLN A 70 10.98 0.41 -18.44
N GLN A 71 11.09 1.21 -19.49
CA GLN A 71 10.40 0.94 -20.74
C GLN A 71 11.26 0.02 -21.62
N TRP A 72 10.82 -1.24 -21.78
CA TRP A 72 11.50 -2.24 -22.60
C TRP A 72 10.97 -2.25 -24.04
N SER A 73 9.72 -1.84 -24.23
CA SER A 73 9.13 -1.60 -25.55
C SER A 73 8.01 -0.56 -25.47
N LYS A 74 7.31 -0.28 -26.58
CA LYS A 74 6.15 0.63 -26.57
C LYS A 74 5.03 0.17 -25.62
N LEU A 75 4.92 -1.13 -25.37
CA LEU A 75 3.85 -1.73 -24.54
C LEU A 75 4.38 -2.51 -23.33
N ASP A 76 5.70 -2.73 -23.23
CA ASP A 76 6.32 -3.43 -22.11
C ASP A 76 6.98 -2.42 -21.17
N ILE A 77 6.33 -2.19 -20.04
CA ILE A 77 6.86 -1.40 -18.93
C ILE A 77 7.09 -2.35 -17.77
N ARG A 78 8.34 -2.42 -17.35
CA ARG A 78 8.79 -3.26 -16.24
C ARG A 78 9.16 -2.40 -15.05
N ILE A 79 9.01 -2.97 -13.87
CA ILE A 79 9.33 -2.34 -12.60
C ILE A 79 10.34 -3.26 -11.93
N GLU A 80 11.51 -2.74 -11.57
CA GLU A 80 12.50 -3.55 -10.86
C GLU A 80 11.98 -3.87 -9.45
N ARG A 81 12.08 -5.13 -9.04
CA ARG A 81 11.58 -5.55 -7.72
C ARG A 81 12.24 -4.81 -6.57
N SER A 82 13.56 -4.62 -6.64
CA SER A 82 14.34 -3.89 -5.63
C SER A 82 13.88 -2.44 -5.52
N GLU A 83 13.60 -1.80 -6.65
CA GLU A 83 13.09 -0.44 -6.74
C GLU A 83 11.67 -0.33 -6.16
N LEU A 84 10.79 -1.27 -6.51
CA LEU A 84 9.45 -1.35 -5.93
C LEU A 84 9.51 -1.55 -4.42
N GLN A 85 10.38 -2.43 -3.94
CA GLN A 85 10.60 -2.65 -2.51
C GLN A 85 11.15 -1.40 -1.83
N ARG A 86 12.09 -0.69 -2.46
CA ARG A 86 12.62 0.58 -1.95
C ARG A 86 11.53 1.64 -1.89
N PHE A 87 10.75 1.80 -2.95
CA PHE A 87 9.63 2.74 -3.00
C PHE A 87 8.59 2.44 -1.91
N LEU A 88 8.23 1.16 -1.72
CA LEU A 88 7.32 0.73 -0.67
C LEU A 88 7.90 0.97 0.73
N LYS A 89 9.21 0.90 0.93
CA LYS A 89 9.83 1.28 2.20
C LYS A 89 9.81 2.79 2.39
N GLU A 90 10.32 3.56 1.44
CA GLU A 90 10.47 5.02 1.56
C GLU A 90 9.13 5.76 1.71
N ASN A 91 8.06 5.29 1.06
CA ASN A 91 6.76 5.95 1.08
C ASN A 91 5.81 5.38 2.14
N PHE A 92 6.19 4.30 2.82
CA PHE A 92 5.35 3.65 3.83
C PHE A 92 6.09 3.32 5.14
N GLU A 93 7.34 3.74 5.34
CA GLU A 93 8.04 3.82 6.63
C GLU A 93 7.66 5.11 7.38
N PHE A 94 7.71 5.05 8.72
CA PHE A 94 7.38 6.14 9.65
C PHE A 94 8.61 6.95 10.05
#